data_AF-A0AAU3BME8-F1
#
_entry.id   AF-A0AAU3BME8-F1
#
_cell.length_a   1.000
_cell.length_b   1.000
_cell.length_c   1.000
_cell.angle_alpha   90.00
_cell.angle_beta   90.00
_cell.angle_gamma   90.00
#
_symmetry.space_group_name_H-M   'P 1'
#
loop_
_entity.id
_entity.type
_entity.pdbx_description
1 polymer ?
#
loop_
_entity_poly.entity_id
_entity_poly.type
_entity_poly.pdbx_seq_one_letter_code
_entity_poly.pdbx_strand_id
1 'polypeptide(L)'
;MGGPAAGLWLAEERSALDALPWLEPFCEVRVEKDESLEFHVRRPSAFGLGGLAQPSPGAFHLGAESLEDYEERGFPGLDRPPAAELALLAHSSGRDNHMLLGHLALLLAERFDALIDFGGLLGYRSSLHEVSDEEEAVRLAEARNLVSSLPGQVWEMPYATVGGGCWYSHIGDRAFLSAWLKHPDFRMIK
;
A
#
# COMPACT_ATOMS: atom_id res chain seq x y z
N MET A 1 -14.20 9.15 7.95
CA MET A 1 -12.90 8.63 8.40
C MET A 1 -12.21 8.05 7.18
N GLY A 2 -10.97 8.43 6.88
CA GLY A 2 -10.19 7.86 5.78
C GLY A 2 -10.05 6.34 5.90
N GLY A 3 -9.93 5.66 4.76
CA GLY A 3 -9.62 4.24 4.69
C GLY A 3 -8.11 3.99 4.62
N PRO A 4 -7.72 2.71 4.44
CA PRO A 4 -6.31 2.35 4.29
C PRO A 4 -5.67 2.90 3.00
N ALA A 5 -4.35 2.91 2.97
CA ALA A 5 -3.55 3.27 1.80
C ALA A 5 -2.45 2.24 1.50
N ALA A 6 -1.91 2.33 0.28
CA ALA A 6 -0.74 1.60 -0.19
C ALA A 6 0.01 2.49 -1.17
N GLY A 7 1.33 2.57 -1.06
CA GLY A 7 2.18 3.20 -2.06
C GLY A 7 2.63 2.19 -3.11
N LEU A 8 2.81 2.65 -4.34
CA LEU A 8 3.41 1.89 -5.43
C LEU A 8 4.72 2.58 -5.81
N TRP A 9 5.83 1.99 -5.41
CA TRP A 9 7.17 2.51 -5.67
C TRP A 9 7.64 2.08 -7.06
N LEU A 10 7.82 3.06 -7.92
CA LEU A 10 8.07 2.86 -9.35
C LEU A 10 9.54 3.03 -9.68
N ALA A 11 10.03 2.20 -10.59
CA ALA A 11 11.37 2.30 -11.13
C ALA A 11 11.58 3.48 -12.10
N GLU A 12 10.49 4.02 -12.63
CA GLU A 12 10.43 5.07 -13.64
C GLU A 12 9.25 5.99 -13.31
N GLU A 13 9.30 7.26 -13.73
CA GLU A 13 8.15 8.15 -13.61
C GLU A 13 6.94 7.59 -14.37
N ARG A 14 5.78 7.52 -13.70
CA ARG A 14 4.49 7.11 -14.29
C ARG A 14 3.39 8.01 -13.74
N SER A 15 2.34 8.17 -14.53
CA SER A 15 1.12 8.88 -14.12
C SER A 15 0.05 7.88 -13.71
N ALA A 16 -0.86 8.27 -12.81
CA ALA A 16 -2.04 7.45 -12.50
C ALA A 16 -2.89 7.19 -13.76
N LEU A 17 -2.85 8.10 -14.75
CA LEU A 17 -3.50 7.93 -16.05
C LEU A 17 -3.02 6.69 -16.82
N ASP A 18 -1.81 6.19 -16.57
CA ASP A 18 -1.29 4.96 -17.19
C ASP A 18 -2.07 3.69 -16.77
N ALA A 19 -2.79 3.77 -15.65
CA ALA A 19 -3.70 2.73 -15.17
C ALA A 19 -5.10 2.82 -15.82
N LEU A 20 -5.49 3.98 -16.37
CA LEU A 20 -6.86 4.25 -16.81
C LEU A 20 -7.39 3.21 -17.82
N PRO A 21 -6.70 2.89 -18.95
CA PRO A 21 -7.21 1.92 -19.92
C PRO A 21 -7.41 0.51 -19.33
N TRP A 22 -6.66 0.20 -18.28
CA TRP A 22 -6.77 -1.07 -17.58
C TRP A 22 -7.91 -1.06 -16.56
N LEU A 23 -8.17 0.05 -15.87
CA LEU A 23 -9.23 0.17 -14.86
C LEU A 23 -10.65 0.22 -15.46
N GLU A 24 -10.83 0.92 -16.59
CA GLU A 24 -12.14 1.17 -17.22
C GLU A 24 -13.04 -0.08 -17.43
N PRO A 25 -12.52 -1.25 -17.83
CA PRO A 25 -13.35 -2.43 -18.02
C PRO A 25 -14.09 -2.87 -16.74
N PHE A 26 -13.53 -2.68 -15.55
CA PHE A 26 -14.07 -3.24 -14.30
C PHE A 26 -14.31 -2.20 -13.20
N CYS A 27 -13.91 -0.95 -13.43
CA CYS A 27 -14.19 0.20 -12.59
C CYS A 27 -15.12 1.21 -13.30
N GLU A 28 -15.73 2.09 -12.52
CA GLU A 28 -16.21 3.40 -12.97
C GLU A 28 -15.14 4.41 -12.53
N VAL A 29 -14.51 5.11 -13.48
CA VAL A 29 -13.32 5.94 -13.23
C VAL A 29 -13.61 7.38 -13.61
N ARG A 30 -13.17 8.32 -12.78
CA ARG A 30 -13.19 9.76 -13.01
C ARG A 30 -11.76 10.29 -12.93
N VAL A 31 -11.36 11.07 -13.94
CA VAL A 31 -10.07 11.78 -13.94
C VAL A 31 -10.23 13.09 -13.19
N GLU A 32 -9.34 13.35 -12.25
CA GLU A 32 -9.28 14.59 -11.47
C GLU A 32 -8.30 15.61 -12.07
N LYS A 33 -8.23 16.81 -11.47
CA LYS A 33 -7.49 17.96 -12.02
C LYS A 33 -5.96 17.82 -11.98
N ASP A 34 -5.44 16.85 -11.25
CA ASP A 34 -4.02 16.60 -10.97
C ASP A 34 -3.55 15.27 -11.58
N GLU A 35 -4.23 14.80 -12.63
CA GLU A 35 -3.97 13.50 -13.25
C GLU A 35 -4.20 12.29 -12.33
N SER A 36 -4.78 12.50 -11.14
CA SER A 36 -5.24 11.41 -10.29
C SER A 36 -6.55 10.81 -10.78
N LEU A 37 -6.85 9.62 -10.30
CA LEU A 37 -8.04 8.86 -10.63
C LEU A 37 -8.86 8.62 -9.36
N GLU A 38 -10.14 9.01 -9.37
CA GLU A 38 -11.14 8.49 -8.44
C GLU A 38 -11.90 7.35 -9.13
N PHE A 39 -12.08 6.21 -8.46
CA PHE A 39 -12.80 5.10 -9.07
C PHE A 39 -13.58 4.22 -8.10
N HIS A 40 -14.63 3.60 -8.62
CA HIS A 40 -15.44 2.58 -7.95
C HIS A 40 -15.30 1.24 -8.66
N VAL A 41 -15.08 0.17 -7.89
CA VAL A 41 -14.99 -1.17 -8.44
C VAL A 41 -16.40 -1.73 -8.72
N ARG A 42 -16.72 -1.93 -10.01
CA ARG A 42 -18.00 -2.50 -10.46
C ARG A 42 -17.96 -4.03 -10.45
N ARG A 43 -16.81 -4.63 -10.76
CA ARG A 43 -16.66 -6.08 -10.93
C ARG A 43 -15.52 -6.65 -10.04
N PRO A 44 -15.75 -6.83 -8.72
CA PRO A 44 -14.78 -7.43 -7.79
C PRO A 44 -14.22 -8.80 -8.24
N SER A 45 -15.02 -9.57 -8.99
CA SER A 45 -14.59 -10.86 -9.55
C SER A 45 -13.42 -10.74 -10.54
N ALA A 46 -13.23 -9.58 -11.18
CA ALA A 46 -12.07 -9.32 -12.03
C ALA A 46 -10.74 -9.36 -11.25
N PHE A 47 -10.81 -9.21 -9.92
CA PHE A 47 -9.68 -9.24 -9.00
C PHE A 47 -9.59 -10.54 -8.19
N GLY A 48 -10.38 -11.55 -8.55
CA GLY A 48 -10.49 -12.81 -7.78
C GLY A 48 -11.41 -12.72 -6.55
N LEU A 49 -12.12 -11.61 -6.36
CA LEU A 49 -12.97 -11.36 -5.19
C LEU A 49 -14.46 -11.59 -5.49
N GLY A 50 -14.79 -12.76 -6.04
CA GLY A 50 -16.16 -13.11 -6.45
C GLY A 50 -17.22 -13.17 -5.33
N GLY A 51 -16.79 -13.17 -4.07
CA GLY A 51 -17.68 -13.19 -2.89
C GLY A 51 -18.10 -11.81 -2.36
N LEU A 52 -17.58 -10.71 -2.93
CA LEU A 52 -17.94 -9.35 -2.51
C LEU A 52 -19.22 -8.85 -3.20
N ALA A 53 -19.94 -7.96 -2.51
CA ALA A 53 -21.12 -7.31 -3.04
C ALA A 53 -20.80 -6.52 -4.34
N GLN A 54 -21.80 -6.38 -5.22
CA GLN A 54 -21.68 -5.64 -6.48
C GLN A 54 -22.71 -4.50 -6.54
N PRO A 55 -22.29 -3.24 -6.79
CA PRO A 55 -20.90 -2.77 -6.80
C PRO A 55 -20.25 -2.92 -5.42
N SER A 56 -18.92 -2.97 -5.35
CA SER A 56 -18.26 -3.04 -4.05
C SER A 56 -18.50 -1.76 -3.26
N PRO A 57 -18.56 -1.84 -1.91
CA PRO A 57 -18.54 -0.63 -1.11
C PRO A 57 -17.22 0.13 -1.34
N GLY A 58 -17.29 1.46 -1.33
CA GLY A 58 -16.11 2.33 -1.33
C GLY A 58 -15.74 2.94 -2.69
N ALA A 59 -15.15 4.13 -2.60
CA ALA A 59 -14.38 4.78 -3.66
C ALA A 59 -12.90 4.58 -3.36
N PHE A 60 -12.09 4.56 -4.41
CA PHE A 60 -10.63 4.53 -4.35
C PHE A 60 -10.06 5.73 -5.06
N HIS A 61 -8.88 6.15 -4.61
CA HIS A 61 -8.08 7.18 -5.25
C HIS A 61 -6.73 6.58 -5.65
N LEU A 62 -6.25 6.94 -6.84
CA LEU A 62 -4.88 6.67 -7.27
C LEU A 62 -4.27 7.98 -7.78
N GLY A 63 -3.21 8.44 -7.13
CA GLY A 63 -2.56 9.72 -7.47
C GLY A 63 -1.06 9.66 -7.18
N ALA A 64 -0.32 10.67 -7.64
CA ALA A 64 1.08 10.82 -7.30
C ALA A 64 1.25 11.14 -5.81
N GLU A 65 2.30 10.59 -5.20
CA GLU A 65 2.69 10.88 -3.81
C GLU A 65 4.18 11.23 -3.76
N SER A 66 4.54 12.05 -2.78
CA SER A 66 5.92 12.49 -2.57
C SER A 66 6.76 11.40 -1.89
N LEU A 67 7.99 11.23 -2.36
CA LEU A 67 9.01 10.38 -1.71
C LEU A 67 9.92 11.17 -0.75
N GLU A 68 9.68 12.47 -0.54
CA GLU A 68 10.55 13.37 0.24
C GLU A 68 10.87 12.81 1.64
N ASP A 69 9.88 12.22 2.32
CA ASP A 69 10.05 11.64 3.66
C ASP A 69 11.09 10.49 3.66
N TYR A 70 11.22 9.75 2.55
CA TYR A 70 12.19 8.67 2.40
C TYR A 70 13.55 9.17 1.90
N GLU A 71 13.57 10.16 1.01
CA GLU A 71 14.81 10.67 0.38
C GLU A 71 15.84 11.15 1.40
N GLU A 72 15.40 11.78 2.50
CA GLU A 72 16.30 12.23 3.57
C GLU A 72 17.05 11.09 4.27
N ARG A 73 16.44 9.88 4.28
CA ARG A 73 16.98 8.69 4.96
C ARG A 73 17.57 7.67 3.98
N GLY A 74 17.27 7.81 2.69
CA GLY A 74 17.68 6.93 1.62
C GLY A 74 16.88 5.63 1.57
N PHE A 75 17.30 4.73 0.68
CA PHE A 75 16.57 3.51 0.33
C PHE A 75 17.41 2.25 0.61
N PRO A 76 17.70 1.93 1.88
CA PRO A 76 18.64 0.88 2.24
C PRO A 76 18.22 -0.50 1.72
N GLY A 77 19.11 -1.17 0.99
CA GLY A 77 18.89 -2.52 0.49
C GLY A 77 18.14 -2.61 -0.84
N LEU A 78 17.74 -1.48 -1.42
CA LEU A 78 17.35 -1.43 -2.83
C LEU A 78 18.58 -1.19 -3.71
N ASP A 79 18.64 -1.86 -4.87
CA ASP A 79 19.71 -1.66 -5.86
C ASP A 79 19.67 -0.26 -6.49
N ARG A 80 18.47 0.33 -6.55
CA ARG A 80 18.22 1.69 -7.04
C ARG A 80 17.09 2.34 -6.25
N PRO A 81 17.14 3.66 -6.02
CA PRO A 81 16.00 4.41 -5.51
C PRO A 81 14.76 4.28 -6.42
N PRO A 82 13.54 4.32 -5.86
CA PRO A 82 12.34 4.58 -6.67
C PRO A 82 12.42 5.96 -7.32
N ALA A 83 11.88 6.08 -8.53
CA ALA A 83 11.81 7.34 -9.26
C ALA A 83 10.51 8.12 -8.96
N ALA A 84 9.46 7.43 -8.54
CA ALA A 84 8.16 8.01 -8.23
C ALA A 84 7.34 7.08 -7.32
N GLU A 85 6.32 7.64 -6.67
CA GLU A 85 5.30 6.89 -5.95
C GLU A 85 3.91 7.23 -6.49
N LEU A 86 3.06 6.19 -6.62
CA LEU A 86 1.61 6.38 -6.72
C LEU A 86 0.95 5.88 -5.44
N ALA A 87 0.21 6.74 -4.74
CA ALA A 87 -0.59 6.36 -3.60
C ALA A 87 -1.97 5.86 -4.05
N LEU A 88 -2.30 4.64 -3.63
CA LEU A 88 -3.60 4.02 -3.78
C LEU A 88 -4.32 4.06 -2.42
N LEU A 89 -5.45 4.75 -2.35
CA LEU A 89 -6.20 4.97 -1.10
C LEU A 89 -7.64 4.45 -1.22
N ALA A 90 -8.17 3.90 -0.13
CA ALA A 90 -9.60 3.64 0.01
C ALA A 90 -10.26 4.80 0.80
N HIS A 91 -11.43 5.28 0.34
CA HIS A 91 -12.14 6.39 1.02
C HIS A 91 -12.83 5.97 2.32
N SER A 92 -12.97 4.68 2.56
CA SER A 92 -13.53 4.14 3.80
C SER A 92 -12.76 2.91 4.27
N SER A 93 -12.72 2.73 5.59
CA SER A 93 -12.14 1.54 6.21
C SER A 93 -13.22 0.47 6.40
N GLY A 94 -12.86 -0.78 6.18
CA GLY A 94 -13.73 -1.94 6.29
C GLY A 94 -13.02 -3.16 5.69
N ARG A 95 -13.31 -4.36 6.19
CA ARG A 95 -12.62 -5.59 5.78
C ARG A 95 -12.55 -5.72 4.25
N ASP A 96 -13.68 -5.51 3.58
CA ASP A 96 -13.78 -5.62 2.12
C ASP A 96 -12.92 -4.58 1.40
N ASN A 97 -12.80 -3.36 1.94
CA ASN A 97 -11.95 -2.32 1.35
C ASN A 97 -10.47 -2.60 1.56
N HIS A 98 -10.06 -3.13 2.72
CA HIS A 98 -8.66 -3.57 2.88
C HIS A 98 -8.33 -4.68 1.88
N MET A 99 -9.24 -5.66 1.70
CA MET A 99 -9.07 -6.74 0.72
C MET A 99 -8.99 -6.19 -0.71
N LEU A 100 -9.96 -5.38 -1.13
CA LEU A 100 -9.96 -4.76 -2.46
C LEU A 100 -8.71 -3.92 -2.69
N LEU A 101 -8.31 -3.11 -1.71
CA LEU A 101 -7.10 -2.30 -1.80
C LEU A 101 -5.86 -3.16 -2.00
N GLY A 102 -5.69 -4.24 -1.22
CA GLY A 102 -4.54 -5.12 -1.38
C GLY A 102 -4.53 -5.86 -2.73
N HIS A 103 -5.68 -6.30 -3.23
CA HIS A 103 -5.78 -6.92 -4.55
C HIS A 103 -5.51 -5.92 -5.69
N LEU A 104 -6.01 -4.68 -5.58
CA LEU A 104 -5.72 -3.60 -6.51
C LEU A 104 -4.24 -3.25 -6.51
N ALA A 105 -3.62 -3.11 -5.33
CA ALA A 105 -2.19 -2.85 -5.19
C ALA A 105 -1.36 -3.96 -5.82
N LEU A 106 -1.71 -5.24 -5.61
CA LEU A 106 -1.00 -6.37 -6.21
C LEU A 106 -1.03 -6.33 -7.75
N LEU A 107 -2.20 -6.04 -8.34
CA LEU A 107 -2.36 -6.01 -9.79
C LEU A 107 -1.70 -4.78 -10.44
N LEU A 108 -1.77 -3.63 -9.77
CA LEU A 108 -1.05 -2.43 -10.20
C LEU A 108 0.47 -2.61 -10.08
N ALA A 109 0.95 -3.25 -9.00
CA ALA A 109 2.35 -3.59 -8.84
C ALA A 109 2.83 -4.57 -9.92
N GLU A 110 2.02 -5.55 -10.31
CA GLU A 110 2.34 -6.42 -11.45
C GLU A 110 2.40 -5.64 -12.77
N ARG A 111 1.48 -4.71 -12.99
CA ARG A 111 1.41 -3.91 -14.22
C ARG A 111 2.57 -2.92 -14.34
N PHE A 112 2.97 -2.30 -13.25
CA PHE A 112 3.99 -1.26 -13.23
C PHE A 112 5.36 -1.75 -12.80
N ASP A 113 5.50 -3.04 -12.51
CA ASP A 113 6.70 -3.64 -11.90
C ASP A 113 7.15 -2.86 -10.64
N ALA A 114 6.16 -2.55 -9.80
CA ALA A 114 6.33 -1.72 -8.62
C ALA A 114 6.59 -2.56 -7.36
N LEU A 115 7.30 -1.96 -6.40
CA LEU A 115 7.26 -2.39 -5.00
C LEU A 115 6.04 -1.78 -4.30
N ILE A 116 5.61 -2.40 -3.21
CA ILE A 116 4.43 -1.96 -2.46
C ILE A 116 4.87 -1.38 -1.13
N ASP A 117 4.61 -0.09 -0.93
CA ASP A 117 4.70 0.56 0.38
C ASP A 117 3.44 0.28 1.19
N PHE A 118 3.61 -0.29 2.38
CA PHE A 118 2.50 -0.57 3.29
C PHE A 118 2.12 0.61 4.18
N GLY A 119 2.83 1.74 4.11
CA GLY A 119 2.56 2.95 4.89
C GLY A 119 2.87 2.80 6.38
N GLY A 120 3.76 1.88 6.75
CA GLY A 120 4.16 1.59 8.13
C GLY A 120 4.50 0.12 8.37
N LEU A 121 4.59 -0.24 9.65
CA LEU A 121 4.95 -1.59 10.10
C LEU A 121 3.74 -2.53 10.13
N LEU A 122 3.86 -3.64 9.40
CA LEU A 122 2.87 -4.72 9.43
C LEU A 122 2.86 -5.45 10.78
N GLY A 123 1.69 -5.95 11.20
CA GLY A 123 1.45 -6.53 12.54
C GLY A 123 0.75 -5.57 13.51
N TYR A 124 0.93 -4.26 13.30
CA TYR A 124 0.29 -3.06 13.92
C TYR A 124 -1.23 -2.93 13.82
N ARG A 125 -2.01 -3.17 14.90
CA ARG A 125 -3.44 -2.75 14.92
C ARG A 125 -3.62 -1.27 15.20
N SER A 126 -2.64 -0.64 15.81
CA SER A 126 -2.72 0.71 16.35
C SER A 126 -1.40 1.43 16.12
N SER A 127 -1.43 2.76 16.08
CA SER A 127 -0.22 3.57 16.14
C SER A 127 0.62 3.20 17.36
N LEU A 128 1.95 3.23 17.21
CA LEU A 128 2.90 3.05 18.31
C LEU A 128 3.14 4.35 19.08
N HIS A 129 2.42 5.44 18.78
CA HIS A 129 2.50 6.63 19.59
C HIS A 129 2.10 6.33 21.05
N GLU A 130 2.89 6.89 21.99
CA GLU A 130 2.65 6.84 23.44
C GLU A 130 2.90 5.49 24.14
N VAL A 131 3.54 4.51 23.48
CA VAL A 131 4.02 3.28 24.16
C VAL A 131 5.41 3.52 24.78
N SER A 132 5.81 2.68 25.75
CA SER A 132 7.18 2.74 26.29
C SER A 132 8.20 2.20 25.31
N ASP A 133 9.47 2.58 25.47
CA ASP A 133 10.58 2.07 24.65
C ASP A 133 10.65 0.53 24.65
N GLU A 134 10.38 -0.14 25.79
CA GLU A 134 10.35 -1.60 25.84
C GLU A 134 9.19 -2.18 25.03
N GLU A 135 8.00 -1.58 25.10
CA GLU A 135 6.84 -2.03 24.34
C GLU A 135 7.03 -1.79 22.84
N GLU A 136 7.64 -0.67 22.46
CA GLU A 136 8.03 -0.38 21.09
C GLU A 136 8.99 -1.45 20.57
N ALA A 137 10.03 -1.81 21.33
CA ALA A 137 11.01 -2.80 20.94
C ALA A 137 10.40 -4.21 20.76
N VAL A 138 9.51 -4.62 21.67
CA VAL A 138 8.76 -5.88 21.54
C VAL A 138 7.92 -5.89 20.29
N ARG A 139 7.17 -4.80 20.04
CA ARG A 139 6.35 -4.66 18.84
C ARG A 139 7.24 -4.70 17.60
N LEU A 140 8.29 -3.89 17.46
CA LEU A 140 9.22 -3.98 16.33
C LEU A 140 9.72 -5.41 16.04
N ALA A 141 10.06 -6.17 17.09
CA ALA A 141 10.49 -7.56 16.94
C ALA A 141 9.38 -8.47 16.40
N GLU A 142 8.15 -8.33 16.89
CA GLU A 142 6.99 -9.05 16.35
C GLU A 142 6.73 -8.71 14.88
N ALA A 143 6.96 -7.47 14.46
CA ALA A 143 6.70 -6.97 13.10
C ALA A 143 7.63 -7.69 12.13
N ARG A 144 8.92 -7.69 12.51
CA ARG A 144 10.01 -8.34 11.79
C ARG A 144 9.81 -9.85 11.73
N ASN A 145 9.37 -10.46 12.83
CA ASN A 145 9.01 -11.88 12.86
C ASN A 145 7.86 -12.18 11.90
N LEU A 146 6.78 -11.39 11.90
CA LEU A 146 5.67 -11.55 10.97
C LEU A 146 6.14 -11.48 9.51
N VAL A 147 6.84 -10.41 9.12
CA VAL A 147 7.24 -10.25 7.71
C VAL A 147 8.25 -11.31 7.28
N SER A 148 9.17 -11.72 8.16
CA SER A 148 10.13 -12.80 7.87
C SER A 148 9.48 -14.19 7.77
N SER A 149 8.28 -14.37 8.32
CA SER A 149 7.56 -15.65 8.28
C SER A 149 6.82 -15.88 6.96
N LEU A 150 6.67 -14.85 6.13
CA LEU A 150 5.94 -14.92 4.87
C LEU A 150 6.92 -14.98 3.68
N PRO A 151 6.59 -15.71 2.61
CA PRO A 151 7.43 -15.74 1.41
C PRO A 151 7.41 -14.39 0.69
N GLY A 152 8.50 -14.07 -0.01
CA GLY A 152 8.71 -12.81 -0.72
C GLY A 152 9.84 -11.99 -0.09
N GLN A 153 10.07 -10.79 -0.63
CA GLN A 153 11.04 -9.85 -0.11
C GLN A 153 10.33 -8.68 0.57
N VAL A 154 10.87 -8.26 1.72
CA VAL A 154 10.45 -7.06 2.43
C VAL A 154 11.68 -6.29 2.86
N TRP A 155 11.63 -4.99 2.66
CA TRP A 155 12.59 -4.03 3.16
C TRP A 155 11.95 -3.16 4.22
N GLU A 156 12.70 -2.86 5.27
CA GLU A 156 12.31 -1.87 6.28
C GLU A 156 12.91 -0.53 5.88
N MET A 157 12.07 0.39 5.40
CA MET A 157 12.49 1.69 4.89
C MET A 157 12.33 2.77 5.96
N PRO A 158 13.42 3.43 6.37
CA PRO A 158 13.34 4.57 7.26
C PRO A 158 12.74 5.77 6.54
N TYR A 159 11.91 6.54 7.23
CA TYR A 159 11.39 7.82 6.75
C TYR A 159 11.39 8.89 7.85
N ALA A 160 11.55 10.14 7.43
CA ALA A 160 11.48 11.31 8.30
C ALA A 160 10.04 11.55 8.74
N THR A 161 9.85 11.84 10.03
CA THR A 161 8.53 12.25 10.54
C THR A 161 8.47 13.76 10.71
N VAL A 162 7.27 14.35 10.67
CA VAL A 162 7.04 15.80 10.84
C VAL A 162 7.68 16.37 12.13
N GLY A 163 7.92 15.54 13.15
CA GLY A 163 8.61 15.92 14.39
C GLY A 163 10.14 15.84 14.35
N GLY A 164 10.75 15.62 13.18
CA GLY A 164 12.19 15.40 13.02
C GLY A 164 12.66 14.00 13.46
N GLY A 165 11.72 13.10 13.74
CA GLY A 165 11.99 11.72 14.13
C GLY A 165 12.37 10.85 12.93
N CYS A 166 12.56 9.56 13.21
CA CYS A 166 12.71 8.53 12.21
C CYS A 166 11.68 7.45 12.52
N TRP A 167 10.91 7.05 11.52
CA TRP A 167 10.05 5.88 11.60
C TRP A 167 10.31 4.94 10.44
N TYR A 168 9.59 3.82 10.38
CA TYR A 168 9.82 2.78 9.39
C TYR A 168 8.52 2.37 8.71
N SER A 169 8.61 2.19 7.40
CA SER A 169 7.60 1.48 6.61
C SER A 169 8.16 0.15 6.13
N HIS A 170 7.29 -0.86 6.01
CA HIS A 170 7.62 -2.05 5.25
C HIS A 170 7.32 -1.80 3.78
N ILE A 171 8.30 -2.08 2.93
CA ILE A 171 8.16 -2.13 1.48
C ILE A 171 8.27 -3.59 1.06
N GLY A 172 7.29 -4.13 0.35
CA GLY A 172 7.28 -5.53 -0.06
C GLY A 172 7.24 -5.72 -1.56
N ASP A 173 7.71 -6.87 -2.03
CA ASP A 173 7.51 -7.31 -3.40
C ASP A 173 6.11 -7.93 -3.61
N ARG A 174 5.81 -8.27 -4.86
CA ARG A 174 4.55 -8.90 -5.27
C ARG A 174 4.33 -10.27 -4.61
N ALA A 175 5.41 -11.03 -4.39
CA ALA A 175 5.33 -12.35 -3.76
C ALA A 175 4.90 -12.21 -2.30
N PHE A 176 5.45 -11.22 -1.59
CA PHE A 176 5.09 -10.89 -0.23
C PHE A 176 3.63 -10.44 -0.12
N LEU A 177 3.18 -9.47 -0.92
CA LEU A 177 1.78 -9.03 -0.89
C LEU A 177 0.81 -10.19 -1.22
N SER A 178 1.15 -11.05 -2.17
CA SER A 178 0.35 -12.24 -2.50
C SER A 178 0.23 -13.21 -1.32
N ALA A 179 1.28 -13.35 -0.52
CA ALA A 179 1.27 -14.15 0.70
C ALA A 179 0.49 -13.46 1.83
N TRP A 180 0.71 -12.16 2.01
CA TRP A 180 0.05 -11.36 3.03
C TRP A 180 -1.47 -11.35 2.82
N LEU A 181 -1.96 -11.22 1.58
CA LEU A 181 -3.38 -11.30 1.23
C LEU A 181 -4.07 -12.60 1.66
N LYS A 182 -3.31 -13.69 1.82
CA LYS A 182 -3.83 -15.00 2.27
C LYS A 182 -3.74 -15.18 3.79
N HIS A 183 -3.05 -14.29 4.48
CA HIS A 183 -2.87 -14.36 5.92
C HIS A 183 -4.19 -14.06 6.65
N PRO A 184 -4.56 -14.80 7.70
CA PRO A 184 -5.82 -14.59 8.42
C PRO A 184 -5.95 -13.19 9.03
N ASP A 185 -4.82 -12.57 9.40
CA ASP A 185 -4.76 -11.20 9.92
C ASP A 185 -4.50 -10.13 8.85
N PHE A 186 -4.68 -10.46 7.56
CA PHE A 186 -4.45 -9.50 6.49
C PHE A 186 -5.18 -8.18 6.73
N ARG A 187 -4.42 -7.09 6.57
CA ARG A 187 -4.92 -5.73 6.42
C ARG A 187 -3.84 -4.83 5.84
N MET A 188 -4.31 -3.77 5.18
CA MET A 188 -3.52 -2.59 4.88
C MET A 188 -3.53 -1.60 6.06
N ILE A 189 -2.55 -0.69 6.12
CA ILE A 189 -2.43 0.33 7.18
C ILE A 189 -3.31 1.53 6.85
N LYS A 190 -3.80 2.20 7.89
CA LYS A 190 -4.68 3.38 7.83
C LYS A 190 -4.00 4.56 8.52
#